data_AF-A0A7T4H482-F1
#
_entry.id   AF-A0A7T4H482-F1
#
_cell.length_a   1.000
_cell.length_b   1.000
_cell.length_c   1.000
_cell.angle_alpha   90.00
_cell.angle_beta   90.00
_cell.angle_gamma   90.00
#
_symmetry.space_group_name_H-M   'P 1'
#
loop_
_entity.id
_entity.type
_entity.pdbx_description
1 polymer ?
#
loop_
_entity_poly.entity_id
_entity_poly.type
_entity_poly.pdbx_seq_one_letter_code
_entity_poly.pdbx_strand_id
1 'polypeptide(L)'
;MSMKSIEIANKILEIMDEQYPSEIQEKGAINTLYTIIRSIKETETIPSNVHLKDHARMLIDATANYNLEIIYLLQDLDKELKKNEHKR
;
A
#
# COMPACT_ATOMS: atom_id res chain seq x y z
N MET A 1 -15.17 -3.27 10.25
CA MET A 1 -13.70 -3.10 10.18
C MET A 1 -13.03 -4.47 10.25
N SER A 2 -12.17 -4.82 9.28
CA SER A 2 -11.25 -5.94 9.50
C SER A 2 -10.00 -5.35 10.15
N MET A 3 -9.78 -5.65 11.43
CA MET A 3 -8.58 -5.23 12.18
C MET A 3 -7.29 -5.52 11.38
N LYS A 4 -7.33 -6.60 10.61
CA LYS A 4 -6.25 -7.08 9.74
C LYS A 4 -5.90 -6.14 8.58
N SER A 5 -6.86 -5.49 7.90
CA SER A 5 -6.51 -4.59 6.77
C SER A 5 -5.82 -3.32 7.26
N ILE A 6 -6.22 -2.82 8.44
CA ILE A 6 -5.59 -1.67 9.09
C ILE A 6 -4.17 -2.03 9.56
N GLU A 7 -3.98 -3.21 10.17
CA GLU A 7 -2.66 -3.72 10.56
C GLU A 7 -1.70 -3.84 9.37
N ILE A 8 -2.17 -4.41 8.25
CA ILE A 8 -1.35 -4.54 7.04
C ILE A 8 -0.98 -3.15 6.48
N ALA A 9 -1.95 -2.23 6.40
CA ALA A 9 -1.69 -0.88 5.90
C ALA A 9 -0.69 -0.13 6.79
N ASN A 10 -0.81 -0.23 8.12
CA ASN A 10 0.16 0.35 9.05
C ASN A 10 1.56 -0.20 8.82
N LYS A 11 1.70 -1.52 8.70
CA LYS A 11 3.00 -2.15 8.50
C LYS A 11 3.66 -1.71 7.19
N ILE A 12 2.89 -1.53 6.11
CA ILE A 12 3.43 -0.98 4.86
C ILE A 12 3.94 0.45 5.08
N LEU A 13 3.17 1.30 5.77
CA LEU A 13 3.57 2.68 6.05
C LEU A 13 4.85 2.73 6.89
N GLU A 14 4.96 1.91 7.93
CA GLU A 14 6.16 1.81 8.77
C GLU A 14 7.41 1.45 7.95
N ILE A 15 7.32 0.42 7.10
CA ILE A 15 8.45 0.01 6.25
C ILE A 15 8.82 1.15 5.28
N MET A 16 7.83 1.85 4.72
CA MET A 16 8.09 2.94 3.81
C MET A 16 8.73 4.13 4.53
N ASP A 17 8.27 4.50 5.73
CA ASP A 17 8.84 5.57 6.54
C ASP A 17 10.30 5.27 6.93
N GLU A 18 10.64 3.99 7.17
CA GLU A 18 12.00 3.56 7.48
C GLU A 18 12.92 3.51 6.26
N GLN A 19 12.45 2.97 5.14
CA GLN A 19 13.30 2.68 3.97
C GLN A 19 13.32 3.79 2.92
N TYR A 20 12.28 4.62 2.86
CA TYR A 20 12.12 5.66 1.84
C TYR A 20 11.67 7.02 2.43
N PRO A 21 12.29 7.51 3.53
CA PRO A 21 11.83 8.70 4.22
C PRO A 21 11.85 9.97 3.36
N SER A 22 12.81 10.07 2.43
CA SER A 22 12.95 11.22 1.53
C SER A 22 11.95 11.14 0.38
N GLU A 23 11.81 9.97 -0.23
CA GLU A 23 11.00 9.73 -1.42
C GLU A 23 9.50 9.76 -1.12
N ILE A 24 9.10 9.56 0.13
CA ILE A 24 7.73 9.84 0.58
C ILE A 24 7.40 11.33 0.53
N GLN A 25 8.39 12.22 0.70
CA GLN A 25 8.17 13.67 0.64
C GLN A 25 8.26 14.24 -0.78
N GLU A 26 8.85 13.49 -1.72
CA GLU A 26 9.02 13.90 -3.10
C GLU A 26 7.88 13.41 -4.01
N LYS A 27 7.59 14.14 -5.09
CA LYS A 27 6.60 13.67 -6.07
C LYS A 27 7.16 12.45 -6.81
N GLY A 28 6.47 11.31 -6.75
CA GLY A 28 6.91 10.09 -7.42
C GLY A 28 6.09 8.86 -7.08
N ALA A 29 6.53 7.70 -7.57
CA ALA A 29 5.86 6.41 -7.35
C ALA A 29 5.76 6.04 -5.87
N ILE A 30 6.83 6.28 -5.08
CA ILE A 30 6.88 5.97 -3.65
C ILE A 30 5.88 6.83 -2.87
N ASN A 31 5.92 8.15 -3.03
CA ASN A 31 4.92 9.05 -2.43
C ASN A 31 3.48 8.72 -2.85
N THR A 32 3.27 8.35 -4.11
CA THR A 32 1.94 7.98 -4.61
C THR A 32 1.42 6.73 -3.90
N LEU A 33 2.25 5.69 -3.80
CA LEU A 33 1.91 4.48 -3.05
C LEU A 33 1.65 4.80 -1.57
N TYR A 34 2.50 5.61 -0.93
CA TYR A 34 2.36 6.00 0.48
C TYR A 34 1.01 6.68 0.73
N THR A 35 0.65 7.63 -0.13
CA THR A 35 -0.61 8.38 -0.04
C THR A 35 -1.83 7.47 -0.21
N ILE A 36 -1.76 6.51 -1.15
CA ILE A 36 -2.81 5.52 -1.35
C ILE A 36 -3.00 4.63 -0.12
N ILE A 37 -1.91 4.10 0.44
CA ILE A 37 -1.98 3.21 1.61
C ILE A 37 -2.49 3.97 2.83
N ARG A 38 -2.07 5.22 3.01
CA ARG A 38 -2.62 6.10 4.04
C ARG A 38 -4.12 6.33 3.86
N SER A 39 -4.57 6.61 2.63
CA SER A 39 -6.01 6.74 2.35
C SER A 39 -6.76 5.46 2.66
N ILE A 40 -6.26 4.30 2.28
CA ILE A 40 -6.90 3.00 2.57
C ILE A 40 -7.02 2.77 4.08
N LYS A 41 -5.98 3.10 4.85
CA LYS A 41 -6.01 3.03 6.32
C LYS A 41 -7.11 3.92 6.91
N GLU A 42 -7.33 5.10 6.33
CA GLU A 42 -8.31 6.08 6.81
C GLU A 42 -9.75 5.78 6.34
N THR A 43 -9.94 5.27 5.12
CA THR A 43 -11.26 5.08 4.49
C THR A 43 -11.74 3.64 4.44
N GLU A 44 -10.88 2.67 4.72
CA GLU A 44 -11.14 1.22 4.60
C GLU A 44 -11.58 0.77 3.21
N THR A 45 -11.23 1.53 2.18
CA THR A 45 -11.61 1.25 0.79
C THR A 45 -10.44 1.48 -0.13
N ILE A 46 -10.32 0.62 -1.16
CA ILE A 46 -9.43 0.90 -2.27
C ILE A 46 -10.09 2.02 -3.10
N PRO A 47 -9.39 3.13 -3.40
CA PRO A 47 -9.92 4.11 -4.35
C PRO A 47 -10.26 3.42 -5.66
N SER A 48 -11.41 3.72 -6.25
CA SER A 48 -12.01 2.96 -7.37
C SER A 48 -11.12 2.80 -8.61
N ASN A 49 -10.11 3.65 -8.78
CA ASN A 49 -9.16 3.64 -9.90
C ASN A 49 -7.75 3.16 -9.49
N VAL A 50 -7.61 2.52 -8.34
CA VAL A 50 -6.32 2.06 -7.81
C VAL A 50 -6.24 0.53 -7.88
N HIS A 51 -5.18 0.05 -8.52
CA HIS A 51 -4.77 -1.34 -8.47
C HIS A 51 -3.45 -1.43 -7.69
N LEU A 52 -3.49 -2.03 -6.50
CA LEU A 52 -2.30 -2.12 -5.63
C LEU A 52 -1.15 -2.89 -6.28
N LYS A 53 -1.45 -3.85 -7.15
CA LYS A 53 -0.46 -4.61 -7.92
C LYS A 53 0.36 -3.73 -8.88
N ASP A 54 -0.27 -2.73 -9.50
CA ASP A 54 0.41 -1.82 -10.41
C ASP A 54 1.38 -0.92 -9.65
N HIS A 55 0.96 -0.46 -8.46
CA HIS A 55 1.80 0.36 -7.59
C HIS A 55 2.97 -0.45 -6.99
N ALA A 56 2.78 -1.73 -6.70
CA ALA A 56 3.87 -2.63 -6.32
C ALA A 56 4.92 -2.74 -7.44
N ARG A 57 4.50 -2.79 -8.70
CA ARG A 57 5.42 -2.81 -9.84
C ARG A 57 6.14 -1.48 -10.01
N MET A 58 5.43 -0.36 -9.87
CA MET A 58 6.03 0.98 -9.91
C MET A 58 7.07 1.18 -8.80
N LEU A 59 6.86 0.60 -7.61
CA LEU A 59 7.83 0.62 -6.52
C LEU A 59 9.13 -0.10 -6.90
N ILE A 60 9.02 -1.30 -7.49
CA ILE A 60 10.18 -2.07 -7.97
C ILE A 60 10.96 -1.26 -9.01
N ASP A 61 10.25 -0.68 -9.98
CA ASP A 61 10.86 0.10 -11.06
C ASP A 61 11.53 1.37 -10.53
N ALA A 62 10.93 2.05 -9.54
CA ALA A 62 11.45 3.29 -8.96
C ALA A 62 12.66 3.08 -8.03
N THR A 63 12.68 1.97 -7.30
CA THR A 63 13.75 1.69 -6.31
C THR A 63 14.88 0.85 -6.89
N ALA A 64 14.67 0.24 -8.07
CA ALA A 64 15.48 -0.86 -8.59
C ALA A 64 15.70 -2.00 -7.57
N ASN A 65 14.81 -2.09 -6.57
CA ASN A 65 14.91 -3.01 -5.45
C ASN A 65 13.61 -3.81 -5.33
N TYR A 66 13.75 -5.12 -5.11
CA TYR A 66 12.63 -5.99 -4.81
C TYR A 66 12.42 -6.00 -3.29
N ASN A 67 11.80 -4.94 -2.75
CA ASN A 67 11.28 -5.00 -1.38
C ASN A 67 10.08 -5.97 -1.35
N LEU A 68 10.39 -7.26 -1.24
CA LEU A 68 9.44 -8.35 -1.25
C LEU A 68 8.41 -8.23 -0.12
N GLU A 69 8.80 -7.66 1.02
CA GLU A 69 7.89 -7.50 2.16
C GLU A 69 6.75 -6.54 1.83
N ILE A 70 7.04 -5.35 1.27
CA ILE A 70 6.00 -4.42 0.83
C ILE A 70 5.11 -5.08 -0.23
N ILE A 71 5.70 -5.80 -1.19
CA ILE A 71 4.95 -6.47 -2.26
C ILE A 71 3.97 -7.52 -1.71
N TYR A 72 4.41 -8.36 -0.77
CA TYR A 72 3.54 -9.35 -0.14
C TYR A 72 2.44 -8.71 0.70
N LEU A 73 2.77 -7.67 1.46
CA LEU A 73 1.78 -6.92 2.25
C LEU A 73 0.73 -6.25 1.36
N LEU A 74 1.12 -5.69 0.20
CA LEU A 74 0.18 -5.11 -0.76
C LEU A 74 -0.80 -6.15 -1.33
N GLN A 75 -0.31 -7.37 -1.60
CA GLN A 75 -1.16 -8.47 -2.07
C GLN A 75 -2.16 -8.92 -1.00
N ASP A 76 -1.72 -9.01 0.26
CA ASP A 76 -2.60 -9.40 1.35
C ASP A 76 -3.61 -8.30 1.70
N LEU A 77 -3.22 -7.04 1.59
CA LEU A 77 -4.12 -5.90 1.72
C LEU A 77 -5.24 -5.94 0.67
N ASP A 78 -4.89 -6.14 -0.61
CA ASP A 78 -5.85 -6.26 -1.71
C ASP A 78 -6.87 -7.39 -1.46
N LYS A 79 -6.40 -8.56 -1.00
CA LYS A 79 -7.27 -9.69 -0.66
C LYS A 79 -8.21 -9.37 0.50
N GLU A 80 -7.71 -8.77 1.58
CA GLU A 80 -8.53 -8.46 2.75
C GLU A 80 -9.58 -7.38 2.45
N LEU A 81 -9.24 -6.37 1.65
CA LEU A 81 -10.20 -5.33 1.24
C LEU A 81 -11.31 -5.90 0.35
N LYS A 82 -10.97 -6.76 -0.64
CA LYS A 82 -11.96 -7.43 -1.49
C LYS A 82 -12.91 -8.35 -0.72
N LYS A 83 -12.43 -9.04 0.32
CA LYS A 83 -13.29 -9.84 1.21
C LYS A 83 -14.33 -8.99 1.93
N ASN A 84 -13.98 -7.74 2.28
CA ASN A 84 -14.89 -6.83 2.97
C ASN A 84 -15.93 -6.22 2.03
N GLU A 85 -15.58 -5.97 0.76
CA GLU A 85 -16.54 -5.53 -0.26
C GLU A 85 -17.63 -6.57 -0.51
N HIS A 86 -17.29 -7.87 -0.56
CA HIS A 86 -18.27 -8.95 -0.78
C HIS A 86 -19.20 -9.19 0.41
N LYS A 87 -18.90 -8.60 1.58
CA LYS A 87 -19.72 -8.72 2.81
C LYS A 87 -20.61 -7.50 3.04
N ARG A 88 -20.45 -6.43 2.27
CA ARG A 88 -21.29 -5.22 2.31
C ARG A 88 -22.43 -5.35 1.31
#